data_AF-A0A924ZA07-F1
#
_entry.id   AF-A0A924ZA07-F1
#
_cell.length_a   1.000
_cell.length_b   1.000
_cell.length_c   1.000
_cell.angle_alpha   90.00
_cell.angle_beta   90.00
_cell.angle_gamma   90.00
#
_symmetry.space_group_name_H-M   'P 1'
#
loop_
_entity.id
_entity.type
_entity.pdbx_description
1 polymer ?
#
loop_
_entity_poly.entity_id
_entity_poly.type
_entity_poly.pdbx_seq_one_letter_code
_entity_poly.pdbx_strand_id
1 'polypeptide(L)'
;SSLIGILQVFAPEWADGDWIAVTSRPGRAVGNMRQPNHLSSLLLWGVIAVVWLGDARVLRRGVDTVLAVVFIFVVVLSSSRTGAAGMLMLAVWGGLDRRLSKRSRALLLLAPVIYAAFWFGASAWADQTHQVFGGETRFSTKGDISSSRYGIWSNTISLIRMHPWFGVGFGEFNFAWALTPFPGRPVAFFDHTHNLPLQFAVELGLPLGALATAGLCWALLRALLLALQARESTDPGQAPMRRAAFMMIFMVCVHSLLEYPLWYAYFLLPAAFALGLCLGRPAAVSDAPVHVPERAPVNAHATRPLLVAAMLLMIGGLASVVDYMRVVVIFAPLEGAAPLAQRIEDGRRSWFFAHHANYAAATTTDHPADAMGSFKSATHYLLDSRLMMAWAKALNDAGDTDRARYVAQRLREFRNEGAAAFFEPCAEPAPPGVALPFQCLEPQRPLRYEDFR
;
A
#
# COMPACT_ATOMS: atom_id res chain seq x y z
N SER A 1 -7.34 -11.62 11.38
CA SER A 1 -5.92 -11.28 11.15
C SER A 1 -4.99 -11.71 12.27
N SER A 2 -5.26 -11.40 13.55
CA SER A 2 -4.35 -11.79 14.65
C SER A 2 -4.15 -13.30 14.76
N LEU A 3 -5.24 -14.07 14.73
CA LEU A 3 -5.18 -15.55 14.72
C LEU A 3 -4.30 -16.07 13.57
N ILE A 4 -4.51 -15.55 12.36
CA ILE A 4 -3.72 -15.89 11.18
C ILE A 4 -2.23 -15.56 11.39
N GLY A 5 -1.92 -14.38 11.93
CA GLY A 5 -0.53 -13.99 12.21
C GLY A 5 0.16 -14.86 13.26
N ILE A 6 -0.59 -15.34 14.26
CA ILE A 6 -0.08 -16.30 15.26
C ILE A 6 0.20 -17.64 14.60
N LEU A 7 -0.75 -18.17 13.82
CA LEU A 7 -0.57 -19.43 13.08
C LEU A 7 0.63 -19.35 12.13
N GLN A 8 0.77 -18.26 11.37
CA GLN A 8 1.92 -18.07 10.46
C GLN A 8 3.30 -18.11 11.14
N VAL A 9 3.39 -17.84 12.45
CA VAL A 9 4.67 -17.86 13.19
C VAL A 9 4.86 -19.16 13.97
N PHE A 10 3.81 -19.66 14.62
CA PHE A 10 3.91 -20.79 15.56
C PHE A 10 3.43 -22.13 14.99
N ALA A 11 2.67 -22.12 13.89
CA ALA A 11 2.14 -23.29 13.19
C ALA A 11 2.13 -23.04 11.65
N PRO A 12 3.29 -22.74 11.05
CA PRO A 12 3.39 -22.34 9.64
C PRO A 12 2.87 -23.41 8.67
N GLU A 13 2.82 -24.67 9.06
CA GLU A 13 2.25 -25.78 8.30
C GLU A 13 0.74 -25.66 8.04
N TRP A 14 0.05 -24.76 8.75
CA TRP A 14 -1.37 -24.43 8.52
C TRP A 14 -1.56 -23.33 7.47
N ALA A 15 -0.46 -22.71 7.00
CA ALA A 15 -0.52 -21.73 5.92
C ALA A 15 -0.54 -22.46 4.57
N ASP A 16 -1.75 -22.76 4.08
CA ASP A 16 -2.02 -23.48 2.84
C ASP A 16 -1.83 -22.63 1.57
N GLY A 17 -1.87 -21.30 1.70
CA GLY A 17 -1.84 -20.37 0.58
C GLY A 17 -3.22 -19.96 0.06
N ASP A 18 -4.25 -20.75 0.36
CA ASP A 18 -5.63 -20.56 -0.06
C ASP A 18 -6.43 -19.79 1.00
N TRP A 19 -6.57 -20.34 2.21
CA TRP A 19 -7.27 -19.71 3.32
C TRP A 19 -6.34 -18.89 4.21
N ILE A 20 -5.12 -19.38 4.42
CA ILE A 20 -4.08 -18.71 5.20
C ILE A 20 -2.89 -18.47 4.28
N ALA A 21 -2.60 -17.20 4.04
CA ALA A 21 -1.50 -16.84 3.16
C ALA A 21 -0.15 -17.36 3.70
N VAL A 22 0.66 -17.92 2.80
CA VAL A 22 2.05 -18.31 3.10
C VAL A 22 2.90 -17.05 3.30
N THR A 23 3.79 -17.09 4.29
CA THR A 23 4.78 -16.02 4.50
C THR A 23 6.01 -16.25 3.63
N SER A 24 6.49 -15.21 2.95
CA SER A 24 7.74 -15.27 2.18
C SER A 24 8.99 -15.25 3.06
N ARG A 25 8.83 -14.96 4.36
CA ARG A 25 9.92 -14.95 5.35
C ARG A 25 9.46 -15.70 6.60
N PRO A 26 10.01 -16.91 6.86
CA PRO A 26 9.71 -17.65 8.07
C PRO A 26 9.88 -16.80 9.34
N GLY A 27 9.05 -17.06 10.35
CA GLY A 27 9.14 -16.34 11.62
C GLY A 27 8.57 -14.93 11.64
N ARG A 28 7.83 -14.53 10.59
CA ARG A 28 7.26 -13.18 10.46
C ARG A 28 5.80 -13.22 10.03
N ALA A 29 4.94 -12.60 10.83
CA ALA A 29 3.52 -12.50 10.52
C ALA A 29 3.25 -11.46 9.42
N VAL A 30 2.41 -11.83 8.45
CA VAL A 30 1.94 -10.95 7.37
C VAL A 30 0.41 -10.91 7.24
N GLY A 31 -0.28 -11.84 7.91
CA GLY A 31 -1.71 -12.08 7.77
C GLY A 31 -2.08 -12.41 6.32
N ASN A 32 -3.37 -12.42 6.01
CA ASN A 32 -3.82 -12.49 4.61
C ASN A 32 -3.60 -11.16 3.85
N MET A 33 -3.08 -10.14 4.52
CA MET A 33 -2.62 -8.90 3.88
C MET A 33 -1.35 -9.13 3.06
N ARG A 34 -0.63 -10.25 3.27
CA ARG A 34 0.64 -10.61 2.61
C ARG A 34 1.73 -9.53 2.72
N GLN A 35 1.55 -8.57 3.65
CA GLN A 35 2.44 -7.44 3.85
C GLN A 35 2.48 -7.08 5.36
N PRO A 36 3.65 -7.13 6.01
CA PRO A 36 3.75 -7.01 7.47
C PRO A 36 3.44 -5.60 8.02
N ASN A 37 3.78 -4.54 7.28
CA ASN A 37 3.45 -3.16 7.66
C ASN A 37 1.93 -2.90 7.55
N HIS A 38 1.25 -3.54 6.59
CA HIS A 38 -0.21 -3.48 6.45
C HIS A 38 -0.90 -4.24 7.58
N LEU A 39 -0.47 -5.47 7.87
CA LEU A 39 -0.95 -6.19 9.04
C LEU A 39 -0.82 -5.34 10.30
N SER A 40 0.37 -4.76 10.52
CA SER A 40 0.63 -3.90 11.67
C SER A 40 -0.30 -2.69 11.73
N SER A 41 -0.56 -2.03 10.61
CA SER A 41 -1.43 -0.84 10.55
C SER A 41 -2.88 -1.19 10.81
N LEU A 42 -3.35 -2.32 10.26
CA LEU A 42 -4.68 -2.85 10.52
C LEU A 42 -4.88 -3.18 12.01
N LEU A 43 -3.88 -3.78 12.66
CA LEU A 43 -3.93 -4.09 14.09
C LEU A 43 -3.87 -2.83 14.96
N LEU A 44 -3.12 -1.81 14.57
CA LEU A 44 -3.13 -0.50 15.23
C LEU A 44 -4.51 0.16 15.15
N TRP A 45 -5.16 0.12 13.99
CA TRP A 45 -6.57 0.51 13.86
C TRP A 45 -7.48 -0.33 14.77
N GLY A 46 -7.23 -1.63 14.87
CA GLY A 46 -7.89 -2.52 15.82
C GLY A 46 -7.76 -2.05 17.27
N VAL A 47 -6.55 -1.65 17.71
CA VAL A 47 -6.30 -1.12 19.06
C VAL A 47 -7.09 0.18 19.27
N ILE A 48 -7.09 1.09 18.29
CA ILE A 48 -7.86 2.35 18.35
C ILE A 48 -9.36 2.06 18.45
N ALA A 49 -9.86 1.08 17.69
CA ALA A 49 -11.26 0.68 17.70
C ALA A 49 -11.68 0.09 19.06
N VAL A 50 -10.88 -0.81 19.66
CA VAL A 50 -11.24 -1.41 20.96
C VAL A 50 -11.19 -0.41 22.11
N VAL A 51 -10.33 0.61 22.05
CA VAL A 51 -10.35 1.75 22.99
C VAL A 51 -11.68 2.49 22.90
N TRP A 52 -12.15 2.80 21.69
CA TRP A 52 -13.47 3.40 21.50
C TRP A 52 -14.59 2.51 22.04
N LEU A 53 -14.62 1.24 21.65
CA LEU A 53 -15.67 0.31 22.05
C LEU A 53 -15.70 0.05 23.57
N GLY A 54 -14.53 0.07 24.23
CA GLY A 54 -14.40 0.00 25.68
C GLY A 54 -14.93 1.24 26.39
N ASP A 55 -14.55 2.45 25.92
CA ASP A 55 -15.03 3.72 26.49
C ASP A 55 -16.53 3.95 26.23
N ALA A 56 -17.03 3.52 25.07
CA ALA A 56 -18.46 3.50 24.74
C ALA A 56 -19.25 2.40 25.49
N ARG A 57 -18.57 1.54 26.26
CA ARG A 57 -19.14 0.41 27.02
C ARG A 57 -19.90 -0.59 26.16
N VAL A 58 -19.56 -0.69 24.88
CA VAL A 58 -20.09 -1.69 23.94
C VAL A 58 -19.47 -3.06 24.24
N LEU A 59 -18.17 -3.08 24.54
CA LEU A 59 -17.48 -4.30 24.96
C LEU A 59 -17.57 -4.51 26.47
N ARG A 60 -17.66 -5.78 26.87
CA ARG A 60 -17.55 -6.16 28.29
C ARG A 60 -16.20 -5.71 28.84
N ARG A 61 -16.20 -5.15 30.04
CA ARG A 61 -14.99 -4.71 30.75
C ARG A 61 -13.91 -5.81 30.71
N GLY A 62 -12.71 -5.46 30.25
CA GLY A 62 -11.55 -6.35 30.18
C GLY A 62 -11.38 -7.03 28.82
N VAL A 63 -12.45 -7.23 28.05
CA VAL A 63 -12.36 -7.81 26.69
C VAL A 63 -11.61 -6.86 25.75
N ASP A 64 -11.88 -5.56 25.86
CA ASP A 64 -11.13 -4.49 25.19
C ASP A 64 -9.62 -4.56 25.44
N THR A 65 -9.23 -4.76 26.71
CA THR A 65 -7.83 -4.87 27.13
C THR A 65 -7.18 -6.13 26.56
N VAL A 66 -7.86 -7.28 26.67
CA VAL A 66 -7.35 -8.56 26.12
C VAL A 66 -7.15 -8.46 24.61
N LEU A 67 -8.13 -7.92 23.88
CA LEU A 67 -8.04 -7.74 22.43
C LEU A 67 -6.87 -6.81 22.05
N ALA A 68 -6.72 -5.68 22.75
CA ALA A 68 -5.61 -4.77 22.51
C ALA A 68 -4.25 -5.43 22.74
N VAL A 69 -4.09 -6.19 23.83
CA VAL A 69 -2.85 -6.92 24.13
C VAL A 69 -2.55 -7.95 23.04
N VAL A 70 -3.55 -8.72 22.58
CA VAL A 70 -3.40 -9.67 21.47
C VAL A 70 -3.00 -8.94 20.17
N PHE A 71 -3.59 -7.78 19.90
CA PHE A 71 -3.23 -6.99 18.72
C PHE A 71 -1.78 -6.49 18.79
N ILE A 72 -1.35 -5.97 19.95
CA ILE A 72 0.03 -5.53 20.17
C ILE A 72 1.01 -6.70 20.01
N PHE A 73 0.66 -7.89 20.53
CA PHE A 73 1.47 -9.10 20.34
C PHE A 73 1.67 -9.42 18.86
N VAL A 74 0.62 -9.43 18.04
CA VAL A 74 0.77 -9.72 16.61
C VAL A 74 1.46 -8.57 15.84
N VAL A 75 1.37 -7.33 16.33
CA VAL A 75 2.21 -6.23 15.81
C VAL A 75 3.70 -6.52 16.04
N VAL A 76 4.09 -7.11 17.18
CA VAL A 76 5.47 -7.60 17.41
C VAL A 76 5.83 -8.69 16.41
N LEU A 77 4.97 -9.70 16.23
CA LEU A 77 5.21 -10.79 15.28
C LEU A 77 5.36 -10.32 13.82
N SER A 78 4.73 -9.20 13.45
CA SER A 78 4.92 -8.59 12.13
C SER A 78 6.31 -7.97 11.93
N SER A 79 7.05 -7.76 13.02
CA SER A 79 8.36 -7.11 13.05
C SER A 79 8.37 -5.77 12.29
N SER A 80 7.30 -4.99 12.39
CA SER A 80 7.07 -3.74 11.68
C SER A 80 7.62 -2.52 12.43
N ARG A 81 8.48 -1.71 11.80
CA ARG A 81 8.93 -0.40 12.33
C ARG A 81 7.77 0.59 12.43
N THR A 82 6.84 0.57 11.47
CA THR A 82 5.59 1.35 11.54
C THR A 82 4.77 0.92 12.75
N GLY A 83 4.80 -0.36 13.11
CA GLY A 83 4.17 -0.90 14.32
C GLY A 83 4.76 -0.34 15.60
N ALA A 84 6.09 -0.35 15.71
CA ALA A 84 6.80 0.22 16.86
C ALA A 84 6.54 1.73 17.00
N ALA A 85 6.62 2.49 15.90
CA ALA A 85 6.26 3.92 15.90
C ALA A 85 4.77 4.14 16.27
N GLY A 86 3.89 3.24 15.83
CA GLY A 86 2.48 3.23 16.20
C GLY A 86 2.25 3.10 17.71
N MET A 87 3.05 2.30 18.42
CA MET A 87 2.95 2.20 19.89
C MET A 87 3.25 3.55 20.57
N LEU A 88 4.26 4.29 20.10
CA LEU A 88 4.58 5.62 20.62
C LEU A 88 3.45 6.61 20.33
N MET A 89 2.88 6.56 19.13
CA MET A 89 1.72 7.37 18.75
C MET A 89 0.51 7.09 19.67
N LEU A 90 0.23 5.82 19.96
CA LEU A 90 -0.83 5.42 20.89
C LEU A 90 -0.58 5.97 22.31
N ALA A 91 0.66 5.89 22.81
CA ALA A 91 1.03 6.44 24.11
C ALA A 91 0.87 7.97 24.16
N VAL A 92 1.27 8.68 23.10
CA VAL A 92 1.05 10.13 22.98
C VAL A 92 -0.44 10.46 23.03
N TRP A 93 -1.27 9.72 22.29
CA TRP A 93 -2.72 9.90 22.35
C TRP A 93 -3.28 9.69 23.76
N GLY A 94 -2.91 8.60 24.44
CA GLY A 94 -3.31 8.35 25.83
C GLY A 94 -2.82 9.42 26.82
N GLY A 95 -1.65 10.01 26.57
CA GLY A 95 -1.11 11.11 27.38
C GLY A 95 -1.88 12.43 27.22
N LEU A 96 -2.25 12.76 25.98
CA LEU A 96 -2.92 14.00 25.60
C LEU A 96 -4.43 13.98 25.84
N ASP A 97 -5.10 12.86 25.56
CA ASP A 97 -6.55 12.76 25.66
C ASP A 97 -7.01 12.40 27.08
N ARG A 98 -7.13 13.42 27.93
CA ARG A 98 -7.60 13.29 29.32
C ARG A 98 -9.07 12.90 29.45
N ARG A 99 -9.82 12.85 28.34
CA ARG A 99 -11.24 12.45 28.30
C ARG A 99 -11.44 10.94 28.13
N LEU A 100 -10.36 10.20 27.87
CA LEU A 100 -10.40 8.73 27.87
C LEU A 100 -10.61 8.20 29.29
N SER A 101 -11.21 7.02 29.39
CA SER A 101 -11.29 6.34 30.69
C SER A 101 -9.89 6.07 31.24
N LYS A 102 -9.74 6.04 32.58
CA LYS A 102 -8.44 5.74 33.24
C LYS A 102 -7.82 4.44 32.74
N ARG A 103 -8.65 3.45 32.39
CA ARG A 103 -8.22 2.15 31.87
C ARG A 103 -7.70 2.26 30.45
N SER A 104 -8.48 2.84 29.53
CA SER A 104 -8.05 3.08 28.15
C SER A 104 -6.77 3.90 28.08
N ARG A 105 -6.68 4.94 28.92
CA ARG A 105 -5.47 5.75 29.05
C ARG A 105 -4.26 4.95 29.54
N ALA A 106 -4.44 4.12 30.58
CA ALA A 106 -3.37 3.26 31.07
C ALA A 106 -2.92 2.25 30.00
N LEU A 107 -3.85 1.61 29.30
CA LEU A 107 -3.58 0.68 28.21
C LEU A 107 -2.75 1.35 27.09
N LEU A 108 -3.14 2.55 26.65
CA LEU A 108 -2.42 3.30 25.63
C LEU A 108 -1.02 3.72 26.08
N LEU A 109 -0.88 4.22 27.31
CA LEU A 109 0.42 4.61 27.88
C LEU A 109 1.36 3.41 28.08
N LEU A 110 0.81 2.23 28.41
CA LEU A 110 1.57 0.99 28.58
C LEU A 110 1.85 0.26 27.26
N ALA A 111 1.23 0.67 26.13
CA ALA A 111 1.40 -0.02 24.85
C ALA A 111 2.87 -0.19 24.42
N PRO A 112 3.77 0.81 24.54
CA PRO A 112 5.20 0.63 24.24
C PRO A 112 5.89 -0.38 25.16
N VAL A 113 5.51 -0.42 26.44
CA VAL A 113 6.07 -1.37 27.43
C VAL A 113 5.61 -2.79 27.13
N ILE A 114 4.32 -2.98 26.83
CA ILE A 114 3.74 -4.27 26.43
C ILE A 114 4.41 -4.75 25.13
N TYR A 115 4.60 -3.87 24.15
CA TYR A 115 5.31 -4.18 22.92
C TYR A 115 6.75 -4.63 23.20
N ALA A 116 7.50 -3.89 24.03
CA ALA A 116 8.86 -4.25 24.39
C ALA A 116 8.93 -5.60 25.12
N ALA A 117 8.03 -5.84 26.08
CA ALA A 117 7.96 -7.11 26.80
C ALA A 117 7.72 -8.30 25.86
N PHE A 118 6.78 -8.17 24.92
CA PHE A 118 6.54 -9.19 23.92
C PHE A 118 7.70 -9.35 22.93
N TRP A 119 8.37 -8.26 22.56
CA TRP A 119 9.56 -8.32 21.70
C TRP A 119 10.67 -9.13 22.36
N PHE A 120 11.03 -8.82 23.60
CA PHE A 120 12.05 -9.57 24.34
C PHE A 120 11.61 -11.02 24.61
N GLY A 121 10.34 -11.24 24.92
CA GLY A 121 9.80 -12.60 25.08
C GLY A 121 9.87 -13.43 23.80
N ALA A 122 9.52 -12.84 22.65
CA ALA A 122 9.60 -13.52 21.35
C ALA A 122 11.04 -13.82 20.93
N SER A 123 11.97 -12.88 21.17
CA SER A 123 13.40 -13.08 20.92
C SER A 123 13.98 -14.18 21.82
N ALA A 124 13.71 -14.15 23.12
CA ALA A 124 14.15 -15.20 24.04
C ALA A 124 13.57 -16.58 23.72
N TRP A 125 12.33 -16.64 23.21
CA TRP A 125 11.72 -17.88 22.72
C TRP A 125 12.41 -18.40 21.46
N ALA A 126 12.70 -17.52 20.50
CA ALA A 126 13.39 -17.87 19.26
C ALA A 126 14.79 -18.42 19.53
N ASP A 127 15.55 -17.76 20.40
CA ASP A 127 16.88 -18.18 20.85
C ASP A 127 16.86 -19.58 21.49
N GLN A 128 15.88 -19.84 22.38
CA GLN A 128 15.78 -21.12 23.11
C GLN A 128 15.28 -22.28 22.24
N THR A 129 14.42 -22.01 21.27
CA THR A 129 13.79 -23.04 20.43
C THR A 129 14.49 -23.23 19.08
N HIS A 130 15.54 -22.45 18.81
CA HIS A 130 16.22 -22.36 17.52
C HIS A 130 15.26 -22.06 16.35
N GLN A 131 14.15 -21.40 16.64
CA GLN A 131 13.18 -20.94 15.66
C GLN A 131 13.57 -19.56 15.15
N VAL A 132 13.17 -19.22 13.92
CA VAL A 132 13.45 -17.90 13.35
C VAL A 132 12.44 -16.90 13.88
N PHE A 133 12.89 -15.78 14.47
CA PHE A 133 12.07 -14.59 14.67
C PHE A 133 12.47 -13.52 13.65
N GLY A 134 11.51 -13.10 12.82
CA GLY A 134 11.74 -12.13 11.74
C GLY A 134 12.23 -10.75 12.20
N GLY A 135 12.19 -10.47 13.51
CA GLY A 135 12.66 -9.23 14.11
C GLY A 135 14.18 -9.12 14.18
N GLU A 136 14.88 -10.21 14.52
CA GLU A 136 16.33 -10.25 14.70
C GLU A 136 17.06 -10.08 13.37
N THR A 137 16.59 -10.78 12.33
CA THR A 137 17.12 -10.66 10.96
C THR A 137 16.99 -9.23 10.41
N ARG A 138 15.98 -8.47 10.83
CA ARG A 138 15.73 -7.10 10.35
C ARG A 138 16.66 -6.06 10.99
N PHE A 139 17.14 -6.30 12.21
CA PHE A 139 18.14 -5.44 12.86
C PHE A 139 19.59 -5.84 12.50
N SER A 140 19.83 -7.13 12.23
CA SER A 140 21.16 -7.62 11.81
C SER A 140 21.49 -7.31 10.34
N THR A 141 20.49 -7.19 9.47
CA THR A 141 20.67 -6.71 8.08
C THR A 141 20.91 -5.19 8.09
N LYS A 142 22.18 -4.79 8.34
CA LYS A 142 22.67 -3.41 8.47
C LYS A 142 22.60 -2.53 7.19
N GLY A 143 21.90 -2.93 6.13
CA GLY A 143 21.80 -2.13 4.90
C GLY A 143 20.44 -2.30 4.21
N ASP A 144 19.97 -1.21 3.59
CA ASP A 144 19.15 -1.17 2.37
C ASP A 144 17.77 -0.51 2.36
N ILE A 145 16.98 -0.50 3.44
CA ILE A 145 15.62 0.09 3.31
C ILE A 145 15.61 1.62 3.48
N SER A 146 16.37 2.17 4.42
CA SER A 146 16.46 3.63 4.58
C SER A 146 17.27 4.27 3.45
N SER A 147 18.38 3.68 3.05
CA SER A 147 19.19 4.13 1.89
C SER A 147 18.38 4.10 0.59
N SER A 148 17.58 3.04 0.36
CA SER A 148 16.70 2.96 -0.81
C SER A 148 15.67 4.09 -0.85
N ARG A 149 15.05 4.48 0.28
CA ARG A 149 14.02 5.54 0.29
C ARG A 149 14.59 6.93 0.04
N TYR A 150 15.75 7.25 0.63
CA TYR A 150 16.40 8.51 0.34
C TYR A 150 16.80 8.61 -1.15
N GLY A 151 17.24 7.50 -1.75
CA GLY A 151 17.48 7.43 -3.20
C GLY A 151 16.21 7.67 -4.02
N ILE A 152 15.08 7.04 -3.65
CA ILE A 152 13.78 7.28 -4.31
C ILE A 152 13.39 8.76 -4.20
N TRP A 153 13.47 9.35 -3.02
CA TRP A 153 13.10 10.75 -2.80
C TRP A 153 14.02 11.71 -3.55
N SER A 154 15.32 11.44 -3.62
CA SER A 154 16.26 12.21 -4.42
C SER A 154 15.90 12.19 -5.90
N ASN A 155 15.63 11.01 -6.47
CA ASN A 155 15.19 10.88 -7.86
C ASN A 155 13.84 11.57 -8.09
N THR A 156 12.92 11.46 -7.13
CA THR A 156 11.61 12.12 -7.18
C THR A 156 11.73 13.64 -7.21
N ILE A 157 12.59 14.21 -6.36
CA ILE A 157 12.86 15.66 -6.34
C ILE A 157 13.47 16.10 -7.66
N SER A 158 14.34 15.29 -8.26
CA SER A 158 14.89 15.57 -9.59
C SER A 158 13.78 15.58 -10.65
N LEU A 159 12.86 14.61 -10.65
CA LEU A 159 11.69 14.62 -11.54
C LEU A 159 10.80 15.86 -11.34
N ILE A 160 10.55 16.27 -10.08
CA ILE A 160 9.81 17.49 -9.76
C ILE A 160 10.51 18.73 -10.32
N ARG A 161 11.85 18.80 -10.25
CA ARG A 161 12.62 19.90 -10.83
C ARG A 161 12.54 19.93 -12.36
N MET A 162 12.44 18.76 -13.01
CA MET A 162 12.27 18.66 -14.46
C MET A 162 10.84 19.01 -14.90
N HIS A 163 9.82 18.69 -14.09
CA HIS A 163 8.40 18.90 -14.41
C HIS A 163 7.63 19.65 -13.31
N PRO A 164 8.02 20.89 -12.95
CA PRO A 164 7.51 21.56 -11.76
C PRO A 164 6.03 21.97 -11.85
N TRP A 165 5.49 22.16 -13.04
CA TRP A 165 4.15 22.76 -13.21
C TRP A 165 3.04 21.72 -13.31
N PHE A 166 3.23 20.70 -14.14
CA PHE A 166 2.19 19.69 -14.43
C PHE A 166 2.59 18.28 -13.97
N GLY A 167 3.80 18.13 -13.41
CA GLY A 167 4.34 16.83 -13.04
C GLY A 167 4.61 15.95 -14.25
N VAL A 168 4.91 14.69 -13.98
CA VAL A 168 5.11 13.66 -15.00
C VAL A 168 3.78 13.09 -15.53
N GLY A 169 2.65 13.43 -14.90
CA GLY A 169 1.32 12.87 -15.19
C GLY A 169 0.84 11.95 -14.06
N PHE A 170 -0.49 11.90 -13.88
CA PHE A 170 -1.11 11.05 -12.85
C PHE A 170 -0.91 9.56 -13.17
N GLY A 171 -0.40 8.80 -12.19
CA GLY A 171 -0.06 7.38 -12.36
C GLY A 171 1.23 7.11 -13.14
N GLU A 172 1.97 8.14 -13.55
CA GLU A 172 3.11 8.00 -14.48
C GLU A 172 4.47 8.03 -13.78
N PHE A 173 4.50 8.07 -12.45
CA PHE A 173 5.74 8.14 -11.69
C PHE A 173 6.70 7.00 -12.04
N ASN A 174 6.22 5.75 -12.01
CA ASN A 174 7.04 4.57 -12.28
C ASN A 174 7.66 4.63 -13.69
N PHE A 175 6.84 4.94 -14.70
CA PHE A 175 7.28 5.08 -16.09
C PHE A 175 8.38 6.14 -16.24
N ALA A 176 8.12 7.36 -15.76
CA ALA A 176 9.05 8.47 -15.85
C ALA A 176 10.35 8.19 -15.07
N TRP A 177 10.24 7.59 -13.89
CA TRP A 177 11.40 7.24 -13.05
C TRP A 177 12.24 6.10 -13.64
N ALA A 178 11.61 5.07 -14.19
CA ALA A 178 12.31 3.96 -14.81
C ALA A 178 13.07 4.39 -16.07
N LEU A 179 12.49 5.29 -16.88
CA LEU A 179 13.08 5.76 -18.13
C LEU A 179 13.95 7.01 -18.01
N THR A 180 13.94 7.74 -16.90
CA THR A 180 14.83 8.89 -16.70
C THR A 180 16.17 8.42 -16.13
N PRO A 181 17.35 8.77 -16.68
CA PRO A 181 18.64 8.34 -16.15
C PRO A 181 18.92 8.86 -14.73
N PHE A 182 19.34 7.97 -13.83
CA PHE A 182 19.70 8.30 -12.45
C PHE A 182 20.95 7.53 -12.03
N PRO A 183 22.14 8.17 -12.09
CA PRO A 183 23.38 7.56 -11.62
C PRO A 183 23.27 7.14 -10.16
N GLY A 184 23.55 5.87 -9.87
CA GLY A 184 23.47 5.35 -8.50
C GLY A 184 22.05 5.17 -7.96
N ARG A 185 21.03 5.04 -8.83
CA ARG A 185 19.66 4.75 -8.40
C ARG A 185 19.56 3.50 -7.51
N PRO A 186 18.52 3.42 -6.67
CA PRO A 186 18.10 2.16 -6.07
C PRO A 186 17.87 1.06 -7.12
N VAL A 187 18.31 -0.16 -6.81
CA VAL A 187 18.28 -1.35 -7.69
C VAL A 187 16.87 -1.93 -7.83
N ALA A 188 16.05 -1.82 -6.78
CA ALA A 188 14.68 -2.31 -6.81
C ALA A 188 13.77 -1.36 -7.60
N PHE A 189 12.80 -1.92 -8.31
CA PHE A 189 11.73 -1.18 -8.96
C PHE A 189 10.69 -0.74 -7.92
N PHE A 190 10.13 0.45 -8.10
CA PHE A 190 9.11 1.00 -7.23
C PHE A 190 8.05 1.73 -8.02
N ASP A 191 6.79 1.60 -7.59
CA ASP A 191 5.64 2.17 -8.31
C ASP A 191 5.25 3.54 -7.75
N HIS A 192 5.77 3.88 -6.57
CA HIS A 192 5.45 5.08 -5.83
C HIS A 192 6.68 5.65 -5.12
N THR A 193 6.59 6.91 -4.76
CA THR A 193 7.60 7.68 -4.03
C THR A 193 7.71 7.30 -2.56
N HIS A 194 6.78 6.47 -2.05
CA HIS A 194 6.63 6.15 -0.62
C HIS A 194 6.47 7.38 0.29
N ASN A 195 5.98 8.49 -0.26
CA ASN A 195 5.70 9.72 0.48
C ASN A 195 4.57 10.49 -0.23
N LEU A 196 3.38 10.52 0.38
CA LEU A 196 2.18 11.03 -0.27
C LEU A 196 2.31 12.48 -0.82
N PRO A 197 2.86 13.46 -0.07
CA PRO A 197 3.14 14.79 -0.61
C PRO A 197 4.08 14.80 -1.82
N LEU A 198 5.16 14.01 -1.78
CA LEU A 198 6.08 13.89 -2.93
C LEU A 198 5.39 13.23 -4.13
N GLN A 199 4.53 12.23 -3.90
CA GLN A 199 3.73 11.61 -4.96
C GLN A 199 2.85 12.65 -5.66
N PHE A 200 2.11 13.46 -4.90
CA PHE A 200 1.28 14.51 -5.47
C PHE A 200 2.10 15.54 -6.23
N ALA A 201 3.24 15.97 -5.68
CA ALA A 201 4.10 16.95 -6.32
C ALA A 201 4.70 16.43 -7.64
N VAL A 202 5.15 15.17 -7.70
CA VAL A 202 5.79 14.62 -8.90
C VAL A 202 4.80 14.28 -10.01
N GLU A 203 3.60 13.81 -9.67
CA GLU A 203 2.61 13.40 -10.68
C GLU A 203 1.72 14.55 -11.16
N LEU A 204 1.31 15.45 -10.24
CA LEU A 204 0.37 16.54 -10.53
C LEU A 204 1.07 17.89 -10.77
N GLY A 205 2.37 17.97 -10.46
CA GLY A 205 3.12 19.23 -10.41
C GLY A 205 2.93 19.96 -9.09
N LEU A 206 3.77 20.98 -8.85
CA LEU A 206 3.77 21.76 -7.61
C LEU A 206 2.44 22.48 -7.34
N PRO A 207 1.77 23.14 -8.32
CA PRO A 207 0.53 23.87 -8.03
C PRO A 207 -0.60 22.95 -7.56
N LEU A 208 -0.91 21.91 -8.34
CA LEU A 208 -2.00 20.98 -8.02
C LEU A 208 -1.60 20.03 -6.87
N GLY A 209 -0.34 19.61 -6.80
CA GLY A 209 0.16 18.78 -5.71
C GLY A 209 0.18 19.50 -4.36
N ALA A 210 0.54 20.78 -4.33
CA ALA A 210 0.44 21.61 -3.13
C ALA A 210 -1.02 21.84 -2.73
N LEU A 211 -1.92 22.08 -3.69
CA LEU A 211 -3.36 22.22 -3.41
C LEU A 211 -3.95 20.94 -2.82
N ALA A 212 -3.65 19.77 -3.38
CA ALA A 212 -4.09 18.48 -2.87
C ALA A 212 -3.57 18.21 -1.46
N THR A 213 -2.26 18.47 -1.23
CA THR A 213 -1.63 18.33 0.08
C THR A 213 -2.25 19.29 1.11
N ALA A 214 -2.45 20.56 0.74
CA ALA A 214 -3.06 21.57 1.60
C ALA A 214 -4.53 21.21 1.92
N GLY A 215 -5.29 20.70 0.95
CA GLY A 215 -6.65 20.21 1.16
C GLY A 215 -6.71 19.05 2.14
N LEU A 216 -5.78 18.10 2.04
CA LEU A 216 -5.66 17.01 3.00
C LEU A 216 -5.29 17.52 4.40
N CYS A 217 -4.27 18.39 4.52
CA CYS A 217 -3.89 19.02 5.79
C CYS A 217 -5.05 19.80 6.42
N TRP A 218 -5.81 20.54 5.60
CA TRP A 218 -7.00 21.25 6.05
C TRP A 218 -8.08 20.29 6.54
N ALA A 219 -8.38 19.22 5.80
CA ALA A 219 -9.35 18.20 6.23
C ALA A 219 -8.93 17.53 7.54
N LEU A 220 -7.64 17.21 7.71
CA LEU A 220 -7.07 16.68 8.94
C LEU A 220 -7.19 17.66 10.12
N LEU A 221 -6.88 18.94 9.89
CA LEU A 221 -7.04 19.98 10.90
C LEU A 221 -8.52 20.13 11.30
N ARG A 222 -9.43 20.14 10.33
CA ARG A 222 -10.88 20.18 10.60
C ARG A 222 -11.35 18.96 11.38
N ALA A 223 -10.89 17.75 11.01
CA ALA A 223 -11.19 16.52 11.72
C ALA A 223 -10.67 16.56 13.17
N LEU A 224 -9.44 17.04 13.39
CA LEU A 224 -8.86 17.23 14.73
C LEU A 224 -9.70 18.21 15.56
N LEU A 225 -9.99 19.40 15.03
CA LEU A 225 -10.75 20.42 15.73
C LEU A 225 -12.14 19.91 16.12
N LEU A 226 -12.84 19.20 15.22
CA LEU A 226 -14.14 18.61 15.50
C LEU A 226 -14.05 17.48 16.53
N ALA A 227 -13.01 16.64 16.48
CA ALA A 227 -12.77 15.61 17.49
C ALA A 227 -12.47 16.22 18.87
N LEU A 228 -11.76 17.35 18.92
CA LEU A 228 -11.48 18.08 20.16
C LEU A 228 -12.71 18.83 20.70
N GLN A 229 -13.60 19.31 19.83
CA GLN A 229 -14.83 19.99 20.21
C GLN A 229 -15.97 19.03 20.55
N ALA A 230 -15.85 17.75 20.18
CA ALA A 230 -16.84 16.73 20.51
C ALA A 230 -17.06 16.67 22.02
N ARG A 231 -18.21 17.20 22.45
CA ARG A 231 -18.69 17.13 23.84
C ARG A 231 -19.35 15.78 24.07
N GLU A 232 -19.41 15.36 25.33
CA GLU A 232 -20.26 14.24 25.70
C GLU A 232 -21.69 14.60 25.31
N SER A 233 -22.24 13.83 24.38
CA SER A 233 -23.62 13.95 23.93
C SER A 233 -24.50 12.97 24.70
N THR A 234 -25.81 13.02 24.49
CA THR A 234 -26.74 11.97 24.97
C THR A 234 -26.34 10.57 24.49
N ASP A 235 -25.65 10.47 23.35
CA ASP A 235 -24.96 9.26 22.91
C ASP A 235 -23.52 9.22 23.48
N PRO A 236 -23.22 8.37 24.48
CA PRO A 236 -21.90 8.25 25.08
C PRO A 236 -20.85 7.70 24.11
N GLY A 237 -21.26 7.06 23.01
CA GLY A 237 -20.36 6.48 22.01
C GLY A 237 -19.84 7.48 20.98
N GLN A 238 -20.54 8.61 20.76
CA GLN A 238 -20.25 9.50 19.64
C GLN A 238 -18.94 10.28 19.79
N ALA A 239 -18.70 10.87 20.98
CA ALA A 239 -17.47 11.61 21.24
C ALA A 239 -16.20 10.73 21.17
N PRO A 240 -16.13 9.56 21.83
CA PRO A 240 -14.97 8.67 21.68
C PRO A 240 -14.85 8.09 20.27
N MET A 241 -15.96 7.85 19.55
CA MET A 241 -15.93 7.44 18.13
C MET A 241 -15.19 8.45 17.27
N ARG A 242 -15.50 9.75 17.38
CA ARG A 242 -14.85 10.80 16.58
C ARG A 242 -13.35 10.89 16.87
N ARG A 243 -12.94 10.76 18.14
CA ARG A 243 -11.52 10.76 18.51
C ARG A 243 -10.79 9.54 17.96
N ALA A 244 -11.40 8.35 18.04
CA ALA A 244 -10.85 7.14 17.45
C ALA A 244 -10.78 7.20 15.92
N ALA A 245 -11.82 7.69 15.25
CA ALA A 245 -11.82 7.90 13.80
C ALA A 245 -10.70 8.86 13.38
N PHE A 246 -10.52 9.96 14.10
CA PHE A 246 -9.39 10.88 13.86
C PHE A 246 -8.05 10.17 14.01
N MET A 247 -7.88 9.37 15.07
CA MET A 247 -6.62 8.64 15.30
C MET A 247 -6.35 7.58 14.23
N MET A 248 -7.37 6.91 13.70
CA MET A 248 -7.21 6.00 12.55
C MET A 248 -6.70 6.75 11.32
N ILE A 249 -7.27 7.93 11.04
CA ILE A 249 -6.86 8.77 9.93
C ILE A 249 -5.43 9.30 10.12
N PHE A 250 -5.14 9.85 11.29
CA PHE A 250 -3.82 10.34 11.61
C PHE A 250 -2.76 9.24 11.46
N MET A 251 -3.05 8.04 11.95
CA MET A 251 -2.17 6.88 11.83
C MET A 251 -1.86 6.50 10.38
N VAL A 252 -2.89 6.41 9.51
CA VAL A 252 -2.67 6.04 8.10
C VAL A 252 -1.99 7.17 7.32
N CYS A 253 -2.22 8.44 7.68
CA CYS A 253 -1.49 9.57 7.11
C CYS A 253 0.00 9.51 7.48
N VAL A 254 0.35 9.23 8.73
CA VAL A 254 1.76 9.03 9.16
C VAL A 254 2.38 7.85 8.42
N HIS A 255 1.64 6.74 8.28
CA HIS A 255 2.10 5.60 7.48
C HIS A 255 2.33 5.98 6.01
N SER A 256 1.50 6.86 5.45
CA SER A 256 1.60 7.36 4.07
C SER A 256 2.75 8.33 3.81
N LEU A 257 3.51 8.74 4.85
CA LEU A 257 4.76 9.49 4.69
C LEU A 257 5.96 8.61 4.37
N LEU A 258 5.80 7.30 4.57
CA LEU A 258 6.86 6.30 4.48
C LEU A 258 6.47 5.12 3.59
N GLU A 259 5.19 4.88 3.36
CA GLU A 259 4.65 3.82 2.52
C GLU A 259 3.46 4.35 1.73
N TYR A 260 2.81 3.49 0.96
CA TYR A 260 1.65 3.85 0.14
C TYR A 260 0.38 3.05 0.52
N PRO A 261 -0.02 2.98 1.81
CA PRO A 261 -1.16 2.17 2.24
C PRO A 261 -2.47 2.61 1.57
N LEU A 262 -2.61 3.89 1.22
CA LEU A 262 -3.81 4.45 0.60
C LEU A 262 -4.01 4.06 -0.88
N TRP A 263 -3.05 3.39 -1.51
CA TRP A 263 -3.26 2.75 -2.82
C TRP A 263 -4.00 1.41 -2.72
N TYR A 264 -4.24 0.93 -1.50
CA TYR A 264 -4.98 -0.29 -1.24
C TYR A 264 -6.39 0.03 -0.79
N ALA A 265 -7.38 -0.48 -1.51
CA ALA A 265 -8.80 -0.22 -1.23
C ALA A 265 -9.20 -0.55 0.22
N TYR A 266 -8.61 -1.60 0.80
CA TYR A 266 -8.85 -2.00 2.19
C TYR A 266 -8.30 -1.02 3.26
N PHE A 267 -7.49 -0.04 2.87
CA PHE A 267 -7.12 1.11 3.72
C PHE A 267 -7.80 2.40 3.24
N LEU A 268 -7.86 2.62 1.93
CA LEU A 268 -8.45 3.83 1.35
C LEU A 268 -9.91 3.99 1.74
N LEU A 269 -10.73 2.95 1.58
CA LEU A 269 -12.17 3.03 1.84
C LEU A 269 -12.48 3.20 3.33
N PRO A 270 -11.88 2.43 4.27
CA PRO A 270 -12.09 2.68 5.68
C PRO A 270 -11.55 4.04 6.14
N ALA A 271 -10.45 4.52 5.55
CA ALA A 271 -9.94 5.86 5.84
C ALA A 271 -10.94 6.94 5.37
N ALA A 272 -11.43 6.85 4.14
CA ALA A 272 -12.45 7.78 3.64
C ALA A 272 -13.70 7.77 4.51
N PHE A 273 -14.14 6.59 4.96
CA PHE A 273 -15.25 6.45 5.89
C PHE A 273 -14.97 7.10 7.25
N ALA A 274 -13.81 6.85 7.86
CA ALA A 274 -13.41 7.45 9.13
C ALA A 274 -13.24 8.97 9.03
N LEU A 275 -12.77 9.50 7.90
CA LEU A 275 -12.75 10.93 7.63
C LEU A 275 -14.18 11.50 7.58
N GLY A 276 -15.11 10.79 6.92
CA GLY A 276 -16.53 11.13 6.90
C GLY A 276 -17.13 11.18 8.31
N LEU A 277 -16.81 10.22 9.18
CA LEU A 277 -17.22 10.22 10.59
C LEU A 277 -16.66 11.43 11.36
N CYS A 278 -15.42 11.83 11.08
CA CYS A 278 -14.82 13.02 11.70
C CYS A 278 -15.54 14.31 11.27
N LEU A 279 -15.84 14.45 9.98
CA LEU A 279 -16.38 15.67 9.38
C LEU A 279 -17.90 15.78 9.48
N GLY A 280 -18.62 14.69 9.76
CA GLY A 280 -20.07 14.70 9.92
C GLY A 280 -20.50 15.70 10.99
N ARG A 281 -21.54 16.51 10.72
CA ARG A 281 -22.05 17.47 11.71
C ARG A 281 -22.68 16.73 12.89
N PRO A 282 -22.46 17.18 14.15
CA PRO A 282 -23.29 16.73 15.25
C PRO A 282 -24.75 17.04 14.91
N ALA A 283 -25.67 16.11 15.18
CA ALA A 283 -27.09 16.44 15.15
C ALA A 283 -27.30 17.66 16.06
N ALA A 284 -27.95 18.70 15.54
CA ALA A 284 -28.23 19.89 16.33
C ALA A 284 -28.94 19.47 17.62
N VAL A 285 -28.30 19.69 18.76
CA VAL A 285 -28.97 19.55 20.05
C VAL A 285 -29.96 20.70 20.09
N SER A 286 -31.24 20.40 19.90
CA SER A 286 -32.29 21.36 20.21
C SER A 286 -32.30 21.54 21.73
N ASP A 287 -32.16 22.77 22.21
CA ASP A 287 -32.25 23.14 23.63
C ASP A 287 -33.67 22.94 24.24
N ALA A 288 -34.54 22.18 23.57
CA ALA A 288 -35.85 21.82 24.09
C ALA A 288 -35.72 20.73 25.17
N PRO A 289 -36.51 20.79 26.27
CA PRO A 289 -36.49 19.78 27.31
C PRO A 289 -36.79 18.39 26.71
N VAL A 290 -35.90 17.44 27.00
CA VAL A 290 -35.91 16.08 26.45
C VAL A 290 -37.10 15.31 27.03
N HIS A 291 -38.23 15.29 26.31
CA HIS A 291 -39.07 14.09 26.33
C HIS A 291 -38.30 12.99 25.62
N VAL A 292 -38.09 11.85 26.28
CA VAL A 292 -37.53 10.64 25.65
C VAL A 292 -38.50 10.22 24.55
N PRO A 293 -38.21 10.47 23.26
CA PRO A 293 -39.09 10.02 22.21
C PRO A 293 -38.82 8.52 22.06
N GLU A 294 -39.87 7.73 22.17
CA GLU A 294 -39.93 6.40 21.58
C GLU A 294 -39.35 6.47 20.17
N ARG A 295 -38.39 5.57 19.85
CA ARG A 295 -37.54 5.56 18.63
C ARG A 295 -38.09 6.44 17.51
N ALA A 296 -37.50 7.63 17.33
CA ALA A 296 -37.88 8.54 16.26
C ALA A 296 -38.01 7.76 14.94
N PRO A 297 -39.16 7.84 14.24
CA PRO A 297 -39.36 7.06 13.03
C PRO A 297 -38.25 7.39 12.04
N VAL A 298 -37.48 6.38 11.66
CA VAL A 298 -36.44 6.52 10.62
C VAL A 298 -37.15 7.04 9.39
N ASN A 299 -36.88 8.29 9.01
CA ASN A 299 -37.53 8.90 7.87
C ASN A 299 -37.08 8.14 6.61
N ALA A 300 -37.93 7.24 6.11
CA ALA A 300 -37.59 6.33 5.03
C ALA A 300 -37.13 7.08 3.77
N HIS A 301 -37.61 8.31 3.56
CA HIS A 301 -37.20 9.16 2.45
C HIS A 301 -35.79 9.72 2.59
N ALA A 302 -35.31 9.98 3.82
CA ALA A 302 -33.96 10.48 4.07
C ALA A 302 -32.89 9.35 4.02
N THR A 303 -33.29 8.10 4.31
CA THR A 303 -32.38 6.93 4.36
C THR A 303 -32.33 6.13 3.07
N ARG A 304 -33.38 6.18 2.23
CA ARG A 304 -33.38 5.58 0.89
C ARG A 304 -32.17 5.92 0.01
N PRO A 305 -31.71 7.18 -0.14
CA PRO A 305 -30.55 7.47 -0.98
C PRO A 305 -29.26 6.84 -0.43
N LEU A 306 -29.09 6.79 0.89
CA LEU A 306 -27.95 6.14 1.53
C LEU A 306 -27.99 4.61 1.35
N LEU A 307 -29.17 4.00 1.46
CA LEU A 307 -29.36 2.58 1.20
C LEU A 307 -29.07 2.24 -0.26
N VAL A 308 -29.57 3.03 -1.20
CA VAL A 308 -29.29 2.86 -2.63
C VAL A 308 -27.79 3.01 -2.89
N ALA A 309 -27.14 4.04 -2.33
CA ALA A 309 -25.69 4.21 -2.46
C ALA A 309 -24.91 3.02 -1.90
N ALA A 310 -25.29 2.51 -0.72
CA ALA A 310 -24.67 1.32 -0.13
C ALA A 310 -24.88 0.07 -0.99
N MET A 311 -26.09 -0.14 -1.52
CA MET A 311 -26.38 -1.26 -2.45
C MET A 311 -25.56 -1.15 -3.73
N LEU A 312 -25.45 0.04 -4.32
CA LEU A 312 -24.62 0.28 -5.51
C LEU A 312 -23.14 0.01 -5.23
N LEU A 313 -22.63 0.41 -4.06
CA LEU A 313 -21.25 0.10 -3.66
C LEU A 313 -21.03 -1.41 -3.46
N MET A 314 -21.99 -2.13 -2.87
CA MET A 314 -21.90 -3.59 -2.73
C MET A 314 -21.94 -4.29 -4.09
N ILE A 315 -22.85 -3.89 -4.98
CA ILE A 315 -22.96 -4.46 -6.34
C ILE A 315 -21.70 -4.13 -7.14
N GLY A 316 -21.20 -2.90 -7.07
CA GLY A 316 -19.96 -2.49 -7.72
C GLY A 316 -18.74 -3.26 -7.18
N GLY A 317 -18.68 -3.50 -5.87
CA GLY A 317 -17.64 -4.33 -5.26
C GLY A 317 -17.71 -5.80 -5.69
N LEU A 318 -18.92 -6.38 -5.79
CA LEU A 318 -19.08 -7.73 -6.32
C LEU A 318 -18.69 -7.79 -7.81
N ALA A 319 -19.12 -6.81 -8.59
CA ALA A 319 -18.80 -6.71 -10.01
C ALA A 319 -17.29 -6.58 -10.24
N SER A 320 -16.57 -5.80 -9.41
CA SER A 320 -15.12 -5.67 -9.51
C SER A 320 -14.40 -6.98 -9.14
N VAL A 321 -14.89 -7.74 -8.16
CA VAL A 321 -14.35 -9.07 -7.85
C VAL A 321 -14.58 -10.03 -9.02
N VAL A 322 -15.78 -10.08 -9.58
CA VAL A 322 -16.07 -10.92 -10.76
C VAL A 322 -15.19 -10.53 -11.95
N ASP A 323 -14.99 -9.23 -12.18
CA ASP A 323 -14.12 -8.74 -13.24
C ASP A 323 -12.64 -9.09 -12.98
N TYR A 324 -12.19 -9.00 -11.72
CA TYR A 324 -10.83 -9.37 -11.31
C TYR A 324 -10.54 -10.87 -11.55
N MET A 325 -11.52 -11.75 -11.32
CA MET A 325 -11.34 -13.19 -11.53
C MET A 325 -11.00 -13.56 -12.98
N ARG A 326 -11.41 -12.74 -13.97
CA ARG A 326 -11.03 -12.91 -15.39
C ARG A 326 -9.52 -12.81 -15.62
N VAL A 327 -8.83 -12.08 -14.76
CA VAL A 327 -7.41 -11.77 -14.89
C VAL A 327 -6.58 -12.64 -13.95
N VAL A 328 -7.07 -12.93 -12.74
CA VAL A 328 -6.38 -13.81 -11.79
C VAL A 328 -6.03 -15.15 -12.42
N VAL A 329 -6.95 -15.71 -13.22
CA VAL A 329 -6.76 -17.01 -13.87
C VAL A 329 -5.53 -17.04 -14.77
N ILE A 330 -5.03 -15.89 -15.28
CA ILE A 330 -3.80 -15.79 -16.07
C ILE A 330 -2.57 -16.21 -15.24
N PHE A 331 -2.53 -15.82 -13.96
CA PHE A 331 -1.38 -16.02 -13.07
C PHE A 331 -1.55 -17.18 -12.10
N ALA A 332 -2.79 -17.49 -11.71
CA ALA A 332 -3.15 -18.59 -10.83
C ALA A 332 -4.27 -19.43 -11.47
N PRO A 333 -3.99 -20.17 -12.54
CA PRO A 333 -4.98 -21.03 -13.19
C PRO A 333 -5.39 -22.18 -12.28
N LEU A 334 -6.69 -22.51 -12.29
CA LEU A 334 -7.20 -23.76 -11.72
C LEU A 334 -6.78 -24.95 -12.60
N GLU A 335 -6.83 -26.15 -12.05
CA GLU A 335 -6.66 -27.38 -12.83
C GLU A 335 -7.68 -27.42 -13.98
N GLY A 336 -7.20 -27.75 -15.19
CA GLY A 336 -8.02 -27.76 -16.40
C GLY A 336 -8.36 -26.38 -16.98
N ALA A 337 -7.73 -25.30 -16.50
CA ALA A 337 -7.92 -23.98 -17.08
C ALA A 337 -7.48 -23.93 -18.56
N ALA A 338 -8.11 -23.02 -19.32
CA ALA A 338 -7.82 -22.79 -20.72
C ALA A 338 -6.34 -22.43 -20.97
N PRO A 339 -5.82 -22.64 -22.20
CA PRO A 339 -4.46 -22.25 -22.56
C PRO A 339 -4.18 -20.77 -22.26
N LEU A 340 -2.91 -20.44 -21.99
CA LEU A 340 -2.49 -19.08 -21.61
C LEU A 340 -2.99 -18.01 -22.60
N ALA A 341 -2.87 -18.25 -23.90
CA ALA A 341 -3.31 -17.32 -24.95
C ALA A 341 -4.80 -16.97 -24.83
N GLN A 342 -5.65 -17.97 -24.57
CA GLN A 342 -7.09 -17.75 -24.39
C GLN A 342 -7.39 -16.98 -23.10
N ARG A 343 -6.70 -17.33 -22.00
CA ARG A 343 -6.83 -16.61 -20.72
C ARG A 343 -6.45 -15.13 -20.84
N ILE A 344 -5.40 -14.82 -21.62
CA ILE A 344 -4.98 -13.45 -21.90
C ILE A 344 -6.08 -12.71 -22.69
N GLU A 345 -6.63 -13.33 -23.74
CA GLU A 345 -7.66 -12.69 -24.56
C GLU A 345 -8.96 -12.45 -23.78
N ASP A 346 -9.38 -13.40 -22.94
CA ASP A 346 -10.52 -13.21 -22.05
C ASP A 346 -10.24 -12.13 -20.99
N GLY A 347 -9.02 -12.10 -20.45
CA GLY A 347 -8.58 -11.08 -19.50
C GLY A 347 -8.57 -9.67 -20.06
N ARG A 348 -8.30 -9.49 -21.37
CA ARG A 348 -8.38 -8.18 -22.05
C ARG A 348 -9.78 -7.57 -22.08
N ARG A 349 -10.82 -8.39 -21.89
CA ARG A 349 -12.22 -7.94 -21.80
C ARG A 349 -12.59 -7.40 -20.42
N SER A 350 -11.66 -7.46 -19.46
CA SER A 350 -11.87 -6.87 -18.12
C SER A 350 -12.03 -5.36 -18.20
N TRP A 351 -12.94 -4.81 -17.40
CA TRP A 351 -13.22 -3.37 -17.38
C TRP A 351 -12.17 -2.60 -16.59
N PHE A 352 -11.72 -3.16 -15.46
CA PHE A 352 -10.78 -2.50 -14.55
C PHE A 352 -9.35 -3.05 -14.64
N PHE A 353 -9.20 -4.32 -15.00
CA PHE A 353 -7.96 -5.07 -14.81
C PHE A 353 -7.31 -5.56 -16.12
N ALA A 354 -7.82 -5.17 -17.29
CA ALA A 354 -7.27 -5.57 -18.60
C ALA A 354 -5.77 -5.29 -18.77
N HIS A 355 -5.24 -4.28 -18.06
CA HIS A 355 -3.81 -3.97 -18.06
C HIS A 355 -2.91 -5.13 -17.60
N HIS A 356 -3.39 -6.01 -16.71
CA HIS A 356 -2.65 -7.21 -16.31
C HIS A 356 -2.60 -8.25 -17.44
N ALA A 357 -3.68 -8.37 -18.23
CA ALA A 357 -3.69 -9.21 -19.41
C ALA A 357 -2.75 -8.65 -20.50
N ASN A 358 -2.70 -7.32 -20.65
CA ASN A 358 -1.73 -6.65 -21.51
C ASN A 358 -0.29 -6.86 -21.03
N TYR A 359 -0.03 -6.82 -19.73
CA TYR A 359 1.28 -7.15 -19.16
C TYR A 359 1.67 -8.61 -19.47
N ALA A 360 0.76 -9.56 -19.28
CA ALA A 360 1.01 -10.96 -19.62
C ALA A 360 1.30 -11.12 -21.13
N ALA A 361 0.46 -10.55 -21.99
CA ALA A 361 0.68 -10.55 -23.44
C ALA A 361 2.06 -9.98 -23.81
N ALA A 362 2.45 -8.85 -23.22
CA ALA A 362 3.71 -8.19 -23.49
C ALA A 362 4.94 -9.00 -23.03
N THR A 363 4.80 -9.84 -22.00
CA THR A 363 5.93 -10.55 -21.36
C THR A 363 6.01 -12.04 -21.70
N THR A 364 4.96 -12.63 -22.27
CA THR A 364 4.92 -14.07 -22.59
C THR A 364 4.79 -14.38 -24.09
N THR A 365 4.66 -13.38 -24.95
CA THR A 365 4.61 -13.61 -26.41
C THR A 365 6.01 -13.90 -26.94
N ASP A 366 6.14 -14.93 -27.79
CA ASP A 366 7.42 -15.35 -28.37
C ASP A 366 8.10 -14.24 -29.18
N HIS A 367 7.29 -13.44 -29.90
CA HIS A 367 7.70 -12.24 -30.62
C HIS A 367 7.06 -11.00 -29.99
N PRO A 368 7.75 -10.31 -29.06
CA PRO A 368 7.19 -9.15 -28.36
C PRO A 368 6.66 -8.02 -29.28
N ALA A 369 7.18 -7.90 -30.51
CA ALA A 369 6.67 -6.96 -31.50
C ALA A 369 5.18 -7.18 -31.87
N ASP A 370 4.71 -8.43 -31.86
CA ASP A 370 3.30 -8.77 -32.13
C ASP A 370 2.37 -8.24 -31.04
N ALA A 371 2.91 -7.99 -29.84
CA ALA A 371 2.21 -7.45 -28.69
C ALA A 371 2.45 -5.94 -28.49
N MET A 372 2.96 -5.20 -29.49
CA MET A 372 3.32 -3.78 -29.34
C MET A 372 2.22 -2.91 -28.69
N GLY A 373 0.96 -3.13 -29.09
CA GLY A 373 -0.19 -2.42 -28.52
C GLY A 373 -0.40 -2.66 -27.01
N SER A 374 0.07 -3.80 -26.49
CA SER A 374 -0.04 -4.16 -25.07
C SER A 374 0.91 -3.35 -24.19
N PHE A 375 2.06 -2.94 -24.72
CA PHE A 375 3.04 -2.13 -23.96
C PHE A 375 2.46 -0.78 -23.57
N LYS A 376 1.69 -0.11 -24.43
CA LYS A 376 1.07 1.20 -24.12
C LYS A 376 0.30 1.21 -22.80
N SER A 377 -0.47 0.16 -22.54
CA SER A 377 -1.20 0.02 -21.28
C SER A 377 -0.32 -0.56 -20.18
N ALA A 378 0.53 -1.55 -20.46
CA ALA A 378 1.30 -2.22 -19.42
C ALA A 378 2.32 -1.27 -18.76
N THR A 379 3.03 -0.47 -19.55
CA THR A 379 4.07 0.44 -19.06
C THR A 379 3.52 1.60 -18.24
N HIS A 380 2.23 1.95 -18.38
CA HIS A 380 1.56 2.93 -17.54
C HIS A 380 1.41 2.45 -16.09
N TYR A 381 1.06 1.16 -15.90
CA TYR A 381 0.80 0.61 -14.55
C TYR A 381 2.06 0.11 -13.86
N LEU A 382 2.96 -0.54 -14.61
CA LEU A 382 4.19 -1.10 -14.08
C LEU A 382 5.21 -1.29 -15.20
N LEU A 383 6.34 -0.61 -15.10
CA LEU A 383 7.54 -0.83 -15.90
C LEU A 383 8.62 -1.46 -15.02
N ASP A 384 8.66 -2.80 -15.04
CA ASP A 384 9.63 -3.62 -14.32
C ASP A 384 10.72 -4.19 -15.26
N SER A 385 11.66 -4.96 -14.72
CA SER A 385 12.73 -5.55 -15.52
C SER A 385 12.21 -6.46 -16.65
N ARG A 386 11.16 -7.26 -16.39
CA ARG A 386 10.59 -8.17 -17.38
C ARG A 386 9.97 -7.41 -18.55
N LEU A 387 9.16 -6.40 -18.25
CA LEU A 387 8.50 -5.59 -19.26
C LEU A 387 9.52 -4.74 -20.03
N MET A 388 10.54 -4.17 -19.36
CA MET A 388 11.61 -3.43 -20.05
C MET A 388 12.40 -4.32 -21.01
N MET A 389 12.75 -5.56 -20.64
CA MET A 389 13.42 -6.49 -21.54
C MET A 389 12.55 -6.84 -22.75
N ALA A 390 11.28 -7.17 -22.52
CA ALA A 390 10.35 -7.50 -23.59
C ALA A 390 10.11 -6.30 -24.53
N TRP A 391 10.00 -5.09 -23.97
CA TRP A 391 9.76 -3.88 -24.73
C TRP A 391 10.98 -3.47 -25.56
N ALA A 392 12.20 -3.59 -25.00
CA ALA A 392 13.42 -3.33 -25.73
C ALA A 392 13.55 -4.27 -26.94
N LYS A 393 13.24 -5.56 -26.78
CA LYS A 393 13.18 -6.52 -27.91
C LYS A 393 12.12 -6.11 -28.92
N ALA A 394 10.89 -5.83 -28.47
CA ALA A 394 9.78 -5.42 -29.34
C ALA A 394 10.13 -4.19 -30.20
N LEU A 395 10.77 -3.18 -29.60
CA LEU A 395 11.19 -1.97 -30.29
C LEU A 395 12.25 -2.26 -31.35
N ASN A 396 13.24 -3.09 -31.02
CA ASN A 396 14.29 -3.47 -31.96
C ASN A 396 13.73 -4.26 -33.16
N ASP A 397 12.86 -5.23 -32.89
CA ASP A 397 12.24 -6.08 -33.91
C ASP A 397 11.31 -5.26 -34.83
N ALA A 398 10.69 -4.21 -34.30
CA ALA A 398 9.90 -3.24 -35.07
C ALA A 398 10.75 -2.20 -35.84
N GLY A 399 12.08 -2.28 -35.75
CA GLY A 399 13.02 -1.36 -36.43
C GLY A 399 13.32 -0.06 -35.68
N ASP A 400 12.76 0.15 -34.48
CA ASP A 400 13.08 1.30 -33.60
C ASP A 400 14.23 0.94 -32.64
N THR A 401 15.36 0.54 -33.23
CA THR A 401 16.55 0.08 -32.50
C THR A 401 17.11 1.15 -31.55
N ASP A 402 16.93 2.42 -31.86
CA ASP A 402 17.45 3.52 -31.04
C ASP A 402 16.68 3.64 -29.71
N ARG A 403 15.35 3.57 -29.75
CA ARG A 403 14.52 3.47 -28.53
C ARG A 403 14.76 2.17 -27.78
N ALA A 404 14.98 1.06 -28.49
CA ALA A 404 15.35 -0.21 -27.88
C ALA A 404 16.64 -0.12 -27.06
N ARG A 405 17.69 0.51 -27.60
CA ARG A 405 18.96 0.78 -26.92
C ARG A 405 18.75 1.61 -25.66
N TYR A 406 17.92 2.65 -25.73
CA TYR A 406 17.60 3.48 -24.56
C TYR A 406 16.95 2.69 -23.43
N VAL A 407 15.92 1.88 -23.74
CA VAL A 407 15.24 1.04 -22.72
C VAL A 407 16.23 0.06 -22.10
N ALA A 408 17.08 -0.58 -22.92
CA ALA A 408 18.13 -1.48 -22.43
C ALA A 408 19.13 -0.75 -21.53
N GLN A 409 19.55 0.46 -21.88
CA GLN A 409 20.45 1.26 -21.07
C GLN A 409 19.82 1.62 -19.71
N ARG A 410 18.55 2.04 -19.69
CA ARG A 410 17.81 2.33 -18.46
C ARG A 410 17.66 1.08 -17.59
N LEU A 411 17.38 -0.07 -18.20
CA LEU A 411 17.30 -1.35 -17.50
C LEU A 411 18.64 -1.72 -16.83
N ARG A 412 19.78 -1.43 -17.47
CA ARG A 412 21.12 -1.73 -16.93
C ARG A 412 21.40 -1.00 -15.62
N GLU A 413 20.87 0.19 -15.42
CA GLU A 413 21.04 0.98 -14.18
C GLU A 413 20.44 0.29 -12.95
N PHE A 414 19.42 -0.57 -13.15
CA PHE A 414 18.79 -1.32 -12.08
C PHE A 414 19.63 -2.48 -11.57
N ARG A 415 20.65 -2.95 -12.29
CA ARG A 415 21.52 -4.07 -11.87
C ARG A 415 20.71 -5.28 -11.40
N ASN A 416 19.61 -5.57 -12.09
CA ASN A 416 18.68 -6.64 -11.74
C ASN A 416 19.24 -7.99 -12.19
N GLU A 417 19.35 -8.96 -11.28
CA GLU A 417 19.83 -10.32 -11.60
C GLU A 417 18.99 -11.01 -12.69
N GLY A 418 17.68 -10.75 -12.71
CA GLY A 418 16.77 -11.27 -13.74
C GLY A 418 17.04 -10.75 -15.15
N ALA A 419 17.85 -9.69 -15.29
CA ALA A 419 18.29 -9.16 -16.59
C ALA A 419 19.68 -9.67 -17.01
N ALA A 420 20.36 -10.51 -16.21
CA ALA A 420 21.72 -10.97 -16.49
C ALA A 420 21.82 -11.69 -17.84
N ALA A 421 20.92 -12.66 -18.11
CA ALA A 421 20.88 -13.37 -19.39
C ALA A 421 20.60 -12.45 -20.59
N PHE A 422 19.85 -11.36 -20.40
CA PHE A 422 19.59 -10.39 -21.47
C PHE A 422 20.86 -9.61 -21.85
N PHE A 423 21.73 -9.33 -20.88
CA PHE A 423 22.99 -8.59 -21.09
C PHE A 423 24.24 -9.48 -21.21
N GLU A 424 24.11 -10.80 -21.10
CA GLU A 424 25.22 -11.75 -21.26
C GLU A 424 26.05 -11.50 -22.55
N PRO A 425 25.44 -11.21 -23.72
CA PRO A 425 26.20 -10.90 -24.94
C PRO A 425 27.06 -9.62 -24.87
N CYS A 426 26.89 -8.80 -23.82
CA CYS A 426 27.61 -7.55 -23.63
C CYS A 426 28.83 -7.69 -22.71
N ALA A 427 29.06 -8.89 -22.14
CA ALA A 427 30.14 -9.12 -21.18
C ALA A 427 31.53 -9.21 -21.85
N GLU A 428 31.59 -9.63 -23.11
CA GLU A 428 32.83 -9.78 -23.87
C GLU A 428 32.94 -8.76 -25.01
N PRO A 429 34.16 -8.29 -25.34
CA PRO A 429 34.37 -7.47 -26.52
C PRO A 429 34.00 -8.24 -27.79
N ALA A 430 33.32 -7.58 -28.73
CA ALA A 430 32.91 -8.22 -29.97
C ALA A 430 34.13 -8.72 -30.77
N PRO A 431 34.05 -9.92 -31.38
CA PRO A 431 35.05 -10.38 -32.34
C PRO A 431 35.22 -9.38 -33.49
N PRO A 432 36.41 -9.30 -34.11
CA PRO A 432 36.65 -8.40 -35.24
C PRO A 432 35.61 -8.60 -36.36
N GLY A 433 34.91 -7.53 -36.75
CA GLY A 433 33.91 -7.56 -37.82
C GLY A 433 32.49 -7.95 -37.41
N VAL A 434 32.25 -8.28 -36.13
CA VAL A 434 30.90 -8.56 -35.61
C VAL A 434 30.36 -7.34 -34.88
N ALA A 435 29.18 -6.86 -35.25
CA ALA A 435 28.51 -5.77 -34.52
C ALA A 435 27.96 -6.30 -33.19
N LEU A 436 28.14 -5.53 -32.12
CA LEU A 436 27.52 -5.84 -30.84
C LEU A 436 25.98 -5.82 -30.95
N PRO A 437 25.28 -6.70 -30.23
CA PRO A 437 23.82 -6.66 -30.12
C PRO A 437 23.31 -5.30 -29.63
N PHE A 438 22.06 -4.95 -29.98
CA PHE A 438 21.51 -3.63 -29.68
C PHE A 438 21.54 -3.31 -28.18
N GLN A 439 21.27 -4.28 -27.31
CA GLN A 439 21.25 -4.07 -25.87
C GLN A 439 22.62 -3.77 -25.25
N CYS A 440 23.70 -3.88 -26.03
CA CYS A 440 25.06 -3.55 -25.62
C CYS A 440 25.47 -2.13 -26.06
N LEU A 441 24.69 -1.51 -26.93
CA LEU A 441 25.00 -0.23 -27.55
C LEU A 441 24.22 0.91 -26.91
N GLU A 442 24.83 2.09 -26.93
CA GLU A 442 24.20 3.35 -26.52
C GLU A 442 23.25 3.88 -27.61
N PRO A 443 22.15 4.56 -27.23
CA PRO A 443 21.32 5.25 -28.20
C PRO A 443 22.14 6.33 -28.93
N GLN A 444 21.88 6.49 -30.22
CA GLN A 444 22.55 7.46 -31.09
C GLN A 444 21.95 8.85 -30.96
N ARG A 445 20.66 8.95 -30.60
CA ARG A 445 19.97 10.22 -30.36
C ARG A 445 19.82 10.47 -28.87
N PRO A 446 19.84 11.74 -28.42
CA PRO A 446 19.44 12.08 -27.06
C PRO A 446 17.94 11.84 -26.92
N LEU A 447 17.57 10.78 -26.19
CA LEU A 447 16.19 10.43 -25.89
C LEU A 447 15.87 10.76 -24.42
N ARG A 448 14.61 11.06 -24.16
CA ARG A 448 14.02 11.24 -22.83
C ARG A 448 12.80 10.35 -22.68
N TYR A 449 12.29 10.20 -21.46
CA TYR A 449 11.14 9.31 -21.23
C TYR A 449 9.88 9.76 -21.98
N GLU A 450 9.74 11.06 -22.26
CA GLU A 450 8.62 11.62 -23.01
C GLU A 450 8.60 11.15 -24.47
N ASP A 451 9.75 10.76 -25.02
CA ASP A 451 9.85 10.23 -26.38
C ASP A 451 9.22 8.84 -26.53
N PHE A 452 8.72 8.25 -25.44
CA PHE A 452 8.12 6.92 -25.38
C PHE A 452 6.60 6.95 -25.12
N ARG A 453 5.96 8.13 -25.21
CA ARG A 453 4.51 8.30 -25.03
C ARG A 453 3.71 8.31 -26.32
#